data_AF-A0A3D4W3C5-F1
#
_entry.id   AF-A0A3D4W3C5-F1
#
_cell.length_a   1.000
_cell.length_b   1.000
_cell.length_c   1.000
_cell.angle_alpha   90.00
_cell.angle_beta   90.00
_cell.angle_gamma   90.00
#
_symmetry.space_group_name_H-M   'P 1'
#
loop_
_entity.id
_entity.type
_entity.pdbx_description
1 polymer ?
#
loop_
_entity_poly.entity_id
_entity_poly.type
_entity_poly.pdbx_seq_one_letter_code
_entity_poly.pdbx_strand_id
1 'polypeptide(L)' 'FQNQIPPLTDDEYKQLEENILKEGKLLSPLIVWNNILVDGHNRYEIVQEHPEISFSSMPLPFESREEVL' A
#
# COMPACT_ATOMS: atom_id res chain seq x y z
N PHE A 1 -9.48 2.28 7.75
CA PHE A 1 -8.81 3.09 6.72
C PHE A 1 -9.02 2.56 5.29
N GLN A 2 -9.18 1.25 5.09
CA GLN A 2 -9.34 0.64 3.76
C GLN A 2 -10.55 1.13 2.94
N ASN A 3 -11.65 1.57 3.57
CA ASN A 3 -12.90 1.92 2.86
C ASN A 3 -13.09 3.44 2.64
N GLN A 4 -12.01 4.20 2.52
CA GLN A 4 -12.09 5.64 2.23
C GLN A 4 -12.19 5.97 0.73
N ILE A 5 -11.91 4.98 -0.13
CA ILE A 5 -12.09 5.04 -1.58
C ILE A 5 -12.81 3.77 -2.05
N PRO A 6 -13.50 3.80 -3.22
CA PRO A 6 -14.03 2.59 -3.82
C PRO A 6 -12.94 1.52 -3.97
N PRO A 7 -13.26 0.24 -3.73
CA PRO A 7 -12.31 -0.83 -4.00
C PRO A 7 -11.97 -0.88 -5.50
N LEU A 8 -10.80 -1.41 -5.81
CA LEU A 8 -10.47 -1.72 -7.20
C LEU A 8 -11.43 -2.79 -7.72
N THR A 9 -11.76 -2.68 -8.99
CA THR A 9 -12.32 -3.79 -9.76
C THR A 9 -11.26 -4.89 -9.93
N ASP A 10 -11.69 -6.11 -10.24
CA ASP A 10 -10.78 -7.24 -10.46
C ASP A 10 -9.73 -6.96 -11.53
N ASP A 11 -10.10 -6.25 -12.60
CA ASP A 11 -9.19 -5.93 -13.70
C ASP A 11 -8.18 -4.85 -13.30
N GLU A 12 -8.59 -3.85 -12.50
CA GLU A 12 -7.66 -2.87 -11.94
C GLU A 12 -6.69 -3.50 -10.95
N TYR A 13 -7.15 -4.46 -10.14
CA TYR A 13 -6.29 -5.21 -9.22
C TYR A 13 -5.25 -6.05 -9.98
N LYS A 14 -5.69 -6.82 -11.00
CA LYS A 14 -4.77 -7.60 -11.86
C LYS A 14 -3.74 -6.70 -12.54
N GLN A 15 -4.18 -5.57 -13.06
CA GLN A 15 -3.26 -4.64 -13.73
C GLN A 15 -2.22 -4.08 -12.75
N LEU A 16 -2.61 -3.81 -11.50
CA LEU A 16 -1.70 -3.41 -10.43
C LEU A 16 -0.69 -4.51 -10.12
N GLU A 17 -1.13 -5.76 -9.99
CA GLU A 17 -0.28 -6.92 -9.75
C GLU A 17 0.75 -7.11 -10.87
N GLU A 18 0.32 -7.12 -12.13
CA GLU A 18 1.21 -7.22 -13.30
C GLU A 18 2.28 -6.12 -13.31
N ASN A 19 1.89 -4.89 -12.97
CA ASN A 19 2.82 -3.77 -12.89
C ASN A 19 3.87 -3.98 -11.80
N ILE A 20 3.47 -4.44 -10.61
CA ILE A 20 4.39 -4.71 -9.50
C ILE A 20 5.35 -5.86 -9.86
N LEU A 21 4.83 -6.94 -10.44
CA LEU A 21 5.63 -8.10 -10.87
C LEU A 21 6.67 -7.72 -11.94
N LYS A 22 6.27 -6.89 -12.91
CA LYS A 22 7.16 -6.42 -13.97
C LYS A 22 8.34 -5.60 -13.42
N GLU A 23 8.12 -4.78 -12.40
CA GLU A 23 9.15 -3.97 -11.78
C GLU A 23 10.03 -4.77 -10.80
N GLY A 24 9.52 -5.88 -10.25
CA GLY A 24 10.24 -6.72 -9.29
C GLY A 24 10.48 -6.09 -7.92
N LYS A 25 9.86 -4.93 -7.66
CA LYS A 25 9.87 -4.21 -6.38
C LYS A 25 8.69 -3.27 -6.29
N LEU A 26 8.24 -2.99 -5.07
CA LEU A 26 7.23 -1.95 -4.86
C LEU A 26 7.88 -0.56 -4.94
N LEU A 27 7.54 0.21 -5.97
CA LEU A 27 8.11 1.55 -6.21
C LEU A 27 7.64 2.58 -5.18
N SER A 28 6.36 2.55 -4.85
CA SER A 28 5.75 3.43 -3.85
C SER A 28 5.71 2.73 -2.49
N PRO A 29 6.20 3.35 -1.40
CA PRO A 29 6.19 2.74 -0.09
C PRO A 29 4.76 2.50 0.42
N LEU A 30 4.61 1.51 1.29
CA LEU A 30 3.40 1.35 2.10
C LEU A 30 3.37 2.44 3.18
N ILE A 31 2.22 3.06 3.39
CA ILE A 31 2.12 4.14 4.37
C ILE A 31 1.62 3.58 5.68
N VAL A 32 2.38 3.78 6.75
CA VAL A 32 2.08 3.20 8.07
C VAL A 32 1.97 4.29 9.14
N TRP A 33 1.13 4.08 10.13
CA TRP A 33 1.01 4.96 11.30
C TRP A 33 0.83 4.11 12.56
N ASN A 34 1.74 4.20 13.53
CA ASN A 34 1.75 3.34 14.73
C ASN A 34 1.53 1.85 14.41
N ASN A 35 2.28 1.32 13.42
CA ASN A 35 2.20 -0.06 12.94
C ASN A 35 0.87 -0.44 12.24
N ILE A 36 -0.02 0.52 11.99
CA ILE A 36 -1.25 0.32 11.21
C ILE A 36 -0.98 0.72 9.75
N LEU A 37 -1.37 -0.12 8.79
CA LEU A 37 -1.35 0.23 7.37
C LEU A 37 -2.44 1.27 7.07
N VAL A 38 -2.03 2.46 6.64
CA VAL A 38 -2.92 3.58 6.30
C VAL A 38 -3.22 3.60 4.81
N ASP A 39 -2.19 3.41 3.97
CA ASP A 39 -2.32 3.33 2.51
C ASP A 39 -1.44 2.22 1.94
N GLY A 40 -1.90 1.64 0.82
CA GLY A 40 -1.23 0.57 0.10
C GLY A 40 -1.83 -0.82 0.37
N HIS A 41 -3.08 -0.93 0.82
CA HIS A 41 -3.71 -2.22 1.14
C HIS A 41 -3.61 -3.26 0.01
N ASN A 42 -4.02 -2.90 -1.22
CA ASN A 42 -3.91 -3.82 -2.37
C ASN A 42 -2.46 -4.13 -2.72
N ARG A 43 -1.57 -3.13 -2.63
CA ARG A 43 -0.12 -3.34 -2.85
C ARG A 43 0.45 -4.30 -1.81
N TYR A 44 -0.01 -4.19 -0.56
CA TYR A 44 0.42 -5.03 0.54
C TYR A 44 -0.06 -6.47 0.37
N GLU A 45 -1.33 -6.66 0.00
CA GLU A 45 -1.91 -7.97 -0.32
C GLU A 45 -1.11 -8.67 -1.43
N ILE A 46 -0.83 -7.96 -2.53
CA ILE A 46 -0.01 -8.48 -3.64
C ILE A 46 1.37 -8.93 -3.15
N VAL A 47 2.11 -8.09 -2.41
CA VAL A 47 3.46 -8.48 -1.95
C VAL A 47 3.46 -9.53 -0.84
N GLN A 48 2.31 -9.86 -0.23
CA GLN A 48 2.20 -11.04 0.65
C GLN A 48 2.18 -12.35 -0.16
N GLU A 49 1.55 -12.33 -1.33
CA GLU A 49 1.51 -13.49 -2.24
C GLU A 49 2.83 -13.67 -3.02
N HIS A 50 3.62 -12.59 -3.16
CA HIS A 50 4.89 -12.58 -3.88
C HIS A 50 6.07 -12.16 -2.97
N PRO A 51 6.57 -13.06 -2.11
CA PRO A 51 7.60 -12.75 -1.10
C PRO A 51 8.97 -12.37 -1.69
N GLU A 52 9.20 -12.63 -2.98
CA GLU A 52 10.38 -12.16 -3.72
C GLU A 52 10.36 -10.65 -3.98
N ILE A 53 9.21 -10.00 -3.87
CA ILE A 53 9.04 -8.57 -4.13
C ILE A 53 9.41 -7.79 -2.89
N SER A 54 10.53 -7.07 -2.99
CA SER A 54 10.93 -6.13 -1.93
C SER A 54 10.01 -4.92 -1.88
N PHE A 55 9.72 -4.46 -0.66
CA PHE A 55 8.96 -3.23 -0.42
C PHE A 55 9.56 -2.46 0.76
N SER A 56 9.17 -1.19 0.86
CA SER A 56 9.49 -0.32 2.00
C SER A 56 8.21 0.25 2.59
N SER A 57 8.28 0.68 3.85
CA SER A 57 7.22 1.43 4.51
C SER A 57 7.68 2.83 4.85
N MET A 58 6.81 3.81 4.68
CA MET A 58 7.01 5.18 5.11
C MET A 58 6.06 5.48 6.27
N PRO A 59 6.57 5.88 7.45
CA PRO A 59 5.69 6.35 8.52
C PRO A 59 5.03 7.64 8.05
N LEU A 60 3.73 7.77 8.27
CA LEU A 60 3.01 8.99 7.97
C LEU A 60 3.41 10.03 9.05
N PRO A 61 4.16 11.09 8.68
CA PRO A 61 4.65 12.06 9.66
C PRO A 61 3.50 12.99 10.01
N PHE A 62 2.91 12.80 11.18
CA PHE A 62 2.11 13.84 11.81
C PHE A 62 2.93 14.40 12.97
N GLU A 63 3.07 15.73 13.04
CA GLU A 63 3.76 16.38 14.17
C GLU A 63 2.92 16.34 15.44
N SER A 64 1.58 16.30 15.35
CA SER A 64 0.68 16.06 16.48
C SER A 64 -0.73 15.61 16.05
N ARG A 65 -1.56 15.23 17.04
CA ARG A 65 -2.98 14.84 16.89
C ARG A 65 -3.88 16.01 16.44
N GLU A 66 -3.40 17.27 16.49
CA GLU A 66 -4.18 18.45 16.12
C GLU A 66 -4.28 18.71 14.61
N GLU A 67 -3.46 18.07 13.76
CA GLU A 67 -3.50 18.27 12.29
C GLU A 67 -4.62 17.48 11.57
N VAL A 68 -5.32 16.59 12.27
CA VAL A 68 -6.29 15.65 11.69
C VAL A 68 -7.76 16.00 12.06
N LEU A 69 -8.02 17.22 12.55
CA LEU A 69 -9.38 17.73 12.86
C LEU A 69 -9.90 18.71 11.81
#